data_AF-A0A3C0TMT3-F1
#
_entry.id   AF-A0A3C0TMT3-F1
#
_cell.length_a   1.000
_cell.length_b   1.000
_cell.length_c   1.000
_cell.angle_alpha   90.00
_cell.angle_beta   90.00
_cell.angle_gamma   90.00
#
_symmetry.space_group_name_H-M   'P 1'
#
loop_
_entity.id
_entity.type
_entity.pdbx_description
1 polymer ?
#
loop_
_entity_poly.entity_id
_entity_poly.type
_entity_poly.pdbx_seq_one_letter_code
_entity_poly.pdbx_strand_id
1 'polypeptide(L)'
;MLTIKDSIWTWLVPDGEREINRKQWPRHGGKWIVFARKDRIVQLAKELRPFIDSGEIVSAKYWNGDPSAINVYSLDRDRDTTGRVLEKLGAGHSRVWEYDYAWDKNICSPLTFTYSWFSKFRTIFQSYGVRGAFLLLRKTMGSDTDPDADE
;
A
#
# COMPACT_ATOMS: atom_id res chain seq x y z
N MET A 1 11.43 8.53 11.54
CA MET A 1 10.59 8.22 10.37
C MET A 1 10.46 9.46 9.51
N LEU A 2 10.84 9.39 8.24
CA LEU A 2 10.64 10.44 7.26
C LEU A 2 9.28 10.28 6.58
N THR A 3 8.63 11.40 6.29
CA THR A 3 7.36 11.44 5.54
C THR A 3 7.61 12.10 4.19
N ILE A 4 7.41 11.36 3.11
CA ILE A 4 7.57 11.86 1.73
C ILE A 4 6.20 11.90 1.08
N LYS A 5 5.76 13.09 0.65
CA LYS A 5 4.41 13.28 0.12
C LYS A 5 4.45 13.69 -1.35
N ASP A 6 3.68 13.00 -2.16
CA ASP A 6 3.38 13.37 -3.55
C ASP A 6 1.88 13.68 -3.72
N SER A 7 1.43 13.91 -4.95
CA SER A 7 0.04 14.28 -5.25
C SER A 7 -0.97 13.16 -4.96
N ILE A 8 -0.51 11.90 -4.90
CA ILE A 8 -1.34 10.69 -4.81
C ILE A 8 -1.06 9.95 -3.50
N TRP A 9 0.20 9.87 -3.09
CA TRP A 9 0.65 9.06 -1.96
C TRP A 9 1.34 9.90 -0.89
N THR A 10 1.28 9.40 0.33
CA THR A 10 2.21 9.78 1.40
C THR A 10 2.95 8.53 1.85
N TRP A 11 4.28 8.57 1.80
CA TRP A 11 5.19 7.49 2.19
C TRP A 11 5.72 7.72 3.59
N LEU A 12 5.83 6.63 4.35
CA LEU A 12 6.35 6.55 5.71
C LEU A 12 7.57 5.63 5.67
N VAL A 13 8.76 6.21 5.74
CA VAL A 13 10.04 5.49 5.60
C VAL A 13 10.89 5.69 6.86
N PRO A 14 11.78 4.74 7.20
CA PRO A 14 12.70 4.90 8.33
C PRO A 14 13.59 6.14 8.16
N ASP A 15 14.04 6.71 9.28
CA ASP A 15 14.94 7.89 9.31
C ASP A 15 16.37 7.57 8.85
N GLY A 16 16.74 6.30 8.85
CA GLY A 16 18.06 5.82 8.44
C GLY A 16 17.97 4.83 7.29
N GLU A 17 19.07 4.73 6.55
CA GLU A 17 19.22 3.68 5.53
C GLU A 17 19.16 2.32 6.21
N ARG A 18 18.27 1.46 5.73
CA ARG A 18 18.13 0.08 6.20
C ARG A 18 18.32 -0.86 5.04
N GLU A 19 19.05 -1.93 5.31
CA GLU A 19 19.19 -3.01 4.35
C GLU A 19 17.85 -3.71 4.17
N ILE A 20 17.11 -3.33 3.13
CA ILE A 20 15.98 -4.10 2.64
C ILE A 20 16.58 -5.36 2.02
N ASN A 21 16.10 -6.54 2.40
CA ASN A 21 16.55 -7.80 1.81
C ASN A 21 16.05 -7.92 0.36
N ARG A 22 16.74 -7.23 -0.56
CA ARG A 22 16.41 -7.15 -1.99
C ARG A 22 16.46 -8.51 -2.68
N LYS A 23 17.23 -9.46 -2.14
CA LYS A 23 17.30 -10.83 -2.67
C LYS A 23 16.01 -11.62 -2.40
N GLN A 24 15.40 -11.43 -1.22
CA GLN A 24 14.17 -12.15 -0.85
C GLN A 24 12.90 -11.43 -1.27
N TRP A 25 12.93 -10.10 -1.40
CA TRP A 25 11.75 -9.29 -1.70
C TRP A 25 10.95 -9.74 -2.94
N PRO A 26 11.56 -10.13 -4.07
CA PRO A 26 10.81 -10.57 -5.25
C PRO A 26 9.90 -11.77 -4.99
N ARG A 27 10.27 -12.68 -4.09
CA ARG A 27 9.51 -13.91 -3.82
C ARG A 27 8.70 -13.86 -2.53
N HIS A 28 9.12 -13.04 -1.58
CA HIS A 28 8.59 -13.02 -0.22
C HIS A 28 8.18 -11.62 0.25
N GLY A 29 8.45 -10.56 -0.50
CA GLY A 29 7.99 -9.22 -0.19
C GLY A 29 6.51 -9.06 -0.50
N GLY A 30 5.80 -8.42 0.42
CA GLY A 30 4.40 -8.11 0.26
C GLY A 30 3.95 -6.99 1.16
N LYS A 31 2.64 -6.80 1.21
CA LYS A 31 2.00 -5.74 1.96
C LYS A 31 0.66 -6.17 2.50
N TRP A 32 0.38 -5.70 3.71
CA TRP A 32 -0.98 -5.56 4.18
C TRP A 32 -1.57 -4.28 3.62
N ILE A 33 -2.76 -4.37 3.03
CA ILE A 33 -3.54 -3.22 2.56
C ILE A 33 -4.72 -3.07 3.47
N VAL A 34 -4.87 -1.91 4.10
CA VAL A 34 -6.00 -1.56 4.97
C VAL A 34 -6.82 -0.48 4.29
N PHE A 35 -8.14 -0.67 4.19
CA PHE A 35 -9.05 0.29 3.58
C PHE A 35 -9.91 0.95 4.66
N ALA A 36 -9.94 2.28 4.70
CA ALA A 36 -10.75 3.04 5.65
C ALA A 36 -10.96 4.48 5.16
N ARG A 37 -11.67 5.30 5.93
CA ARG A 37 -11.71 6.75 5.69
C ARG A 37 -10.33 7.37 5.91
N LYS A 38 -10.09 8.50 5.24
CA LYS A 38 -8.79 9.19 5.27
C LYS A 38 -8.32 9.56 6.67
N ASP A 39 -9.19 10.07 7.53
CA ASP A 39 -8.90 10.39 8.92
C ASP A 39 -8.37 9.17 9.69
N ARG A 40 -9.03 8.02 9.52
CA ARG A 40 -8.61 6.77 10.15
C ARG A 40 -7.26 6.29 9.62
N ILE A 41 -7.04 6.39 8.31
CA ILE A 41 -5.76 6.01 7.69
C ILE A 41 -4.61 6.91 8.16
N VAL A 42 -4.84 8.22 8.28
CA VAL A 42 -3.85 9.18 8.81
C VAL A 42 -3.55 8.89 10.28
N GLN A 43 -4.56 8.53 11.08
CA GLN A 43 -4.34 8.13 12.47
C GLN A 43 -3.50 6.84 12.55
N LEU A 44 -3.86 5.81 11.77
CA LEU A 44 -3.09 4.56 11.69
C LEU A 44 -1.65 4.80 11.24
N ALA A 45 -1.42 5.69 10.27
CA ALA A 45 -0.10 6.10 9.83
C ALA A 45 0.77 6.67 10.97
N LYS A 46 0.19 7.48 11.86
CA LYS A 46 0.88 8.01 13.04
C LYS A 46 1.22 6.91 14.04
N GLU A 47 0.28 5.99 14.27
CA GLU A 47 0.43 4.87 15.21
C GLU A 47 1.44 3.82 14.72
N LEU A 48 1.67 3.71 13.41
CA LEU A 48 2.68 2.85 12.81
C LEU A 48 4.11 3.36 12.99
N ARG A 49 4.29 4.65 13.27
CA ARG A 49 5.60 5.29 13.42
C ARG A 49 6.56 4.53 14.35
N PRO A 50 6.20 4.17 15.60
CA PRO A 50 7.11 3.44 16.49
C PRO A 50 7.57 2.09 15.92
N PHE A 51 6.72 1.39 15.16
CA PHE A 51 7.04 0.09 14.56
C PHE A 51 7.93 0.23 13.31
N ILE A 52 7.73 1.30 12.54
CA ILE A 52 8.63 1.65 11.43
C ILE A 52 9.97 2.11 12.00
N ASP A 53 9.98 2.95 13.04
CA ASP A 53 11.21 3.44 13.67
C ASP A 53 11.99 2.32 14.39
N SER A 54 11.32 1.29 14.92
CA SER A 54 12.00 0.12 15.50
C SER A 54 12.53 -0.89 14.46
N GLY A 55 11.95 -0.89 13.26
CA GLY A 55 12.28 -1.86 12.20
C GLY A 55 11.48 -3.14 12.22
N GLU A 56 10.46 -3.22 13.09
CA GLU A 56 9.45 -4.27 13.02
C GLU A 56 8.62 -4.18 11.74
N ILE A 57 8.43 -2.97 11.20
CA ILE A 57 7.79 -2.70 9.91
C ILE A 57 8.79 -2.02 8.98
N VAL A 58 8.84 -2.48 7.72
CA VAL A 58 9.82 -1.98 6.74
C VAL A 58 9.51 -0.55 6.34
N SER A 59 8.27 -0.32 5.91
CA SER A 59 7.76 0.99 5.51
C SER A 59 6.25 0.90 5.33
N ALA A 60 5.61 2.05 5.14
CA ALA A 60 4.21 2.11 4.73
C ALA A 60 3.98 3.26 3.75
N LYS A 61 2.86 3.20 3.03
CA LYS A 61 2.39 4.34 2.23
C LYS A 61 0.89 4.37 2.17
N TYR A 62 0.29 5.56 2.21
CA TYR A 62 -1.15 5.69 2.14
C TYR A 62 -1.62 6.65 1.05
N TRP A 63 -2.84 6.39 0.58
CA TRP A 63 -3.53 7.15 -0.46
C TRP A 63 -4.06 8.47 0.09
N ASN A 64 -3.80 9.58 -0.61
CA ASN A 64 -4.19 10.91 -0.14
C ASN A 64 -5.69 11.24 -0.32
N GLY A 65 -6.44 10.44 -1.11
CA GLY A 65 -7.89 10.56 -1.32
C GLY A 65 -8.74 10.06 -0.14
N ASP A 66 -10.06 10.21 -0.26
CA ASP A 66 -11.05 9.71 0.72
C ASP A 66 -12.23 9.06 -0.03
N PRO A 67 -12.56 7.77 0.18
CA PRO A 67 -11.92 6.80 1.09
C PRO A 67 -10.45 6.57 0.76
N SER A 68 -9.68 6.15 1.76
CA SER A 68 -8.24 5.96 1.67
C SER A 68 -7.84 4.50 1.85
N ALA A 69 -6.57 4.21 1.60
CA ALA A 69 -5.95 2.93 1.89
C ALA A 69 -4.50 3.14 2.33
N ILE A 70 -4.00 2.29 3.22
CA ILE A 70 -2.57 2.22 3.57
C ILE A 70 -2.02 0.85 3.24
N ASN A 71 -0.86 0.83 2.60
CA ASN A 71 -0.05 -0.36 2.38
C ASN A 71 1.04 -0.38 3.44
N VAL A 72 1.18 -1.49 4.14
CA VAL A 72 2.21 -1.71 5.17
C VAL A 72 3.08 -2.88 4.73
N TYR A 73 4.35 -2.60 4.46
CA TYR A 73 5.25 -3.52 3.79
C TYR A 73 6.02 -4.39 4.78
N SER A 74 6.09 -5.69 4.48
CA SER A 74 6.88 -6.66 5.24
C SER A 74 7.30 -7.83 4.35
N LEU A 75 8.21 -8.67 4.85
CA LEU A 75 8.41 -10.00 4.28
C LEU A 75 7.28 -10.94 4.75
N ASP A 76 7.04 -11.99 3.97
CA ASP A 76 6.03 -13.04 4.19
C ASP A 76 6.22 -13.74 5.53
N ARG A 77 7.48 -13.99 5.93
CA ARG A 77 7.81 -14.54 7.25
C ARG A 77 7.36 -13.65 8.41
N ASP A 78 7.24 -12.35 8.17
CA ASP A 78 6.87 -11.32 9.16
C ASP A 78 5.40 -10.89 9.00
N ARG A 79 4.66 -11.50 8.05
CA ARG A 79 3.29 -11.17 7.69
C ARG A 79 2.34 -11.23 8.88
N ASP A 80 2.39 -12.31 9.66
CA ASP A 80 1.45 -12.53 10.77
C ASP A 80 1.75 -11.61 11.95
N THR A 81 3.03 -11.30 12.19
CA THR A 81 3.44 -10.32 13.19
C THR A 81 2.95 -8.92 12.80
N THR A 82 3.19 -8.51 11.56
CA THR A 82 2.69 -7.23 11.02
C THR A 82 1.16 -7.18 11.07
N GLY A 83 0.48 -8.29 10.76
CA GLY A 83 -0.97 -8.42 10.89
C GLY A 83 -1.45 -8.20 12.32
N ARG A 84 -0.82 -8.82 13.32
CA ARG A 84 -1.17 -8.61 14.73
C ARG A 84 -0.95 -7.18 15.20
N VAL A 85 0.11 -6.51 14.74
CA VAL A 85 0.32 -5.08 15.00
C VAL A 85 -0.86 -4.26 14.46
N LEU A 86 -1.21 -4.46 13.19
CA LEU A 86 -2.33 -3.75 12.57
C LEU A 86 -3.66 -4.01 13.29
N GLU A 87 -3.87 -5.22 13.81
CA GLU A 87 -5.07 -5.57 14.56
C GLU A 87 -5.15 -4.81 15.89
N LYS A 88 -4.05 -4.79 16.64
CA LYS A 88 -3.93 -4.02 17.89
C LYS A 88 -4.13 -2.52 17.65
N LEU A 89 -3.65 -2.02 16.52
CA LEU A 89 -3.87 -0.64 16.11
C LEU A 89 -5.28 -0.38 15.55
N GLY A 90 -6.17 -1.37 15.55
CA GLY A 90 -7.57 -1.21 15.15
C GLY A 90 -7.79 -1.10 13.64
N ALA A 91 -6.95 -1.72 12.82
CA ALA A 91 -7.17 -1.82 11.36
C ALA A 91 -8.42 -2.66 11.00
N GLY A 92 -8.95 -3.42 11.96
CA GLY A 92 -10.15 -4.23 11.78
C GLY A 92 -10.01 -5.35 10.75
N HIS A 93 -11.14 -5.83 10.24
CA HIS A 93 -11.19 -6.90 9.24
C HIS A 93 -11.10 -6.42 7.79
N SER A 94 -11.12 -5.11 7.54
CA SER A 94 -10.98 -4.51 6.20
C SER A 94 -9.51 -4.43 5.78
N ARG A 95 -8.82 -5.57 5.84
CA ARG A 95 -7.41 -5.69 5.47
C ARG A 95 -7.14 -6.93 4.63
N VAL A 96 -6.16 -6.84 3.76
CA VAL A 96 -5.81 -7.93 2.84
C VAL A 96 -4.30 -8.00 2.66
N TRP A 97 -3.76 -9.21 2.55
CA TRP A 97 -2.35 -9.41 2.22
C TRP A 97 -2.19 -9.62 0.72
N GLU A 98 -1.18 -8.99 0.13
CA GLU A 98 -0.75 -9.21 -1.25
C GLU A 98 0.77 -9.28 -1.35
N TYR A 99 1.26 -10.15 -2.22
CA TYR A 99 2.65 -10.14 -2.63
C TYR A 99 2.90 -9.08 -3.70
N ASP A 100 4.04 -8.38 -3.63
CA ASP A 100 4.36 -7.32 -4.59
C ASP A 100 4.72 -7.86 -5.98
N TYR A 101 5.50 -8.95 -6.03
CA TYR A 101 6.03 -9.51 -7.29
C TYR A 101 5.70 -11.00 -7.50
N ALA A 102 5.32 -11.73 -6.45
CA ALA A 102 4.96 -13.14 -6.53
C ALA A 102 3.48 -13.34 -6.93
N TRP A 103 3.15 -13.05 -8.19
CA TRP A 103 1.78 -13.12 -8.72
C TRP A 103 1.16 -14.51 -8.62
N ASP A 104 1.96 -15.56 -8.81
CA ASP A 104 1.55 -16.96 -8.63
C ASP A 104 0.91 -17.19 -7.25
N LYS A 105 1.50 -16.62 -6.19
CA LYS A 105 0.97 -16.76 -4.82
C LYS A 105 -0.34 -16.00 -4.62
N ASN A 106 -0.47 -14.83 -5.25
CA ASN A 106 -1.72 -14.07 -5.23
C ASN A 106 -2.84 -14.84 -5.94
N ILE A 107 -2.56 -15.45 -7.10
CA ILE A 107 -3.52 -16.23 -7.89
C ILE A 107 -3.96 -17.49 -7.13
N CYS A 108 -3.04 -18.16 -6.42
CA CYS A 108 -3.37 -19.29 -5.55
C CYS A 108 -4.25 -18.91 -4.33
N SER A 109 -4.52 -17.62 -4.11
CA SER A 109 -5.43 -17.11 -3.08
C SER A 109 -6.57 -16.28 -3.69
N PRO A 110 -7.46 -16.90 -4.49
CA PRO A 110 -8.38 -16.20 -5.38
C PRO A 110 -9.36 -15.27 -4.64
N LEU A 111 -9.91 -15.69 -3.50
CA LEU A 111 -10.85 -14.87 -2.72
C LEU A 111 -10.21 -13.57 -2.21
N THR A 112 -9.00 -13.69 -1.66
CA THR A 112 -8.19 -12.58 -1.14
C THR A 112 -7.83 -11.60 -2.27
N PHE A 113 -7.43 -12.14 -3.42
CA PHE A 113 -7.07 -11.33 -4.59
C PHE A 113 -8.27 -10.57 -5.17
N THR A 114 -9.40 -11.24 -5.36
CA THR A 114 -10.63 -10.59 -5.85
C THR A 114 -11.14 -9.51 -4.90
N TYR A 115 -11.14 -9.77 -3.58
CA TYR A 115 -11.52 -8.77 -2.59
C TYR A 115 -10.63 -7.53 -2.62
N SER A 116 -9.32 -7.73 -2.74
CA SER A 116 -8.36 -6.62 -2.83
C SER A 116 -8.59 -5.78 -4.09
N TRP A 117 -8.72 -6.43 -5.25
CA TRP A 117 -9.01 -5.75 -6.51
C TRP A 117 -10.30 -4.94 -6.44
N PHE A 118 -11.38 -5.54 -5.95
CA PHE A 118 -12.66 -4.83 -5.79
C PHE A 118 -12.53 -3.64 -4.84
N SER A 119 -11.86 -3.83 -3.70
CA SER A 119 -11.68 -2.77 -2.69
C SER A 119 -10.81 -1.62 -3.21
N LYS A 120 -9.76 -1.90 -3.97
CA LYS A 120 -8.93 -0.88 -4.65
C LYS A 120 -9.75 -0.09 -5.65
N PHE A 121 -10.47 -0.78 -6.54
CA PHE A 121 -11.33 -0.11 -7.52
C PHE A 121 -12.37 0.76 -6.81
N ARG A 122 -13.09 0.22 -5.84
CA ARG A 122 -14.09 0.97 -5.08
C ARG A 122 -13.49 2.22 -4.43
N THR A 123 -12.31 2.08 -3.83
CA THR A 123 -11.61 3.20 -3.16
C THR A 123 -11.24 4.29 -4.15
N ILE A 124 -10.66 3.94 -5.31
CA ILE A 124 -10.29 4.91 -6.35
C ILE A 124 -11.53 5.61 -6.92
N PHE A 125 -12.57 4.85 -7.29
CA PHE A 125 -13.81 5.39 -7.84
C PHE A 125 -14.53 6.32 -6.86
N GLN A 126 -14.58 5.96 -5.58
CA GLN A 126 -15.21 6.81 -4.56
C GLN A 126 -14.37 8.06 -4.24
N SER A 127 -13.03 7.95 -4.31
CA SER A 127 -12.11 9.06 -4.03
C SER A 127 -12.11 10.16 -5.08
N TYR A 128 -12.20 9.78 -6.36
CA TYR A 128 -11.97 10.68 -7.49
C TYR A 128 -13.18 10.84 -8.42
N GLY A 129 -14.27 10.12 -8.14
CA GLY A 129 -15.38 9.96 -9.06
C GLY A 129 -14.97 9.19 -10.34
N VAL A 130 -15.95 8.91 -11.20
CA VAL A 130 -15.72 8.15 -12.45
C VAL A 130 -14.68 8.83 -13.36
N ARG A 131 -14.76 10.16 -13.50
CA ARG A 131 -13.87 10.93 -14.38
C ARG A 131 -12.43 10.99 -13.86
N GLY A 132 -12.24 11.18 -12.56
CA GLY A 132 -10.90 11.20 -11.96
C GLY A 132 -10.28 9.80 -11.87
N ALA A 133 -11.08 8.75 -11.63
CA ALA A 133 -10.63 7.37 -11.71
C ALA A 133 -10.16 7.00 -13.13
N PHE A 134 -10.88 7.43 -14.17
CA PHE A 134 -10.48 7.21 -15.57
C PHE A 134 -9.18 7.95 -15.93
N LEU A 135 -9.03 9.20 -15.50
CA LEU A 135 -7.79 9.96 -15.70
C LEU A 135 -6.59 9.32 -14.99
N LEU A 136 -6.81 8.80 -13.77
CA LEU A 136 -5.77 8.13 -13.01
C LEU A 136 -5.40 6.78 -13.65
N LEU A 137 -6.37 5.98 -14.10
CA LEU A 137 -6.13 4.76 -14.87
C LEU A 137 -5.38 5.05 -16.17
N ARG A 138 -5.78 6.08 -16.93
CA ARG A 138 -5.09 6.50 -18.15
C ARG A 138 -3.64 6.91 -17.86
N LYS A 139 -3.39 7.62 -16.76
CA LYS A 139 -2.02 7.99 -16.35
C LYS A 139 -1.18 6.79 -15.93
N THR A 140 -1.81 5.75 -15.36
CA THR A 140 -1.12 4.54 -14.90
C THR A 140 -0.90 3.53 -16.04
N MET A 141 -1.73 3.55 -17.08
CA MET A 141 -1.58 2.73 -18.30
C MET A 141 -0.78 3.44 -19.41
N GLY A 142 -0.51 4.74 -19.27
CA GLY A 142 0.03 5.62 -20.31
C GLY A 142 1.50 6.01 -20.18
N SER A 143 2.33 5.24 -19.46
CA SER A 143 3.80 5.33 -19.56
C SER A 143 4.30 3.97 -20.04
N ASP A 144 4.45 3.76 -21.35
CA ASP A 144 5.71 4.01 -22.08
C ASP A 144 5.53 4.76 -23.42
N THR A 145 4.85 5.90 -23.46
CA THR A 145 5.00 6.79 -24.64
C THR A 145 4.89 8.24 -24.20
N ASP A 146 6.04 8.89 -24.09
CA ASP A 146 6.18 10.34 -24.06
C ASP A 146 5.52 10.92 -25.32
N PRO A 147 4.53 11.84 -25.21
CA PRO A 147 4.00 12.54 -26.37
C PRO A 147 4.78 13.81 -26.74
N ASP A 148 5.88 14.14 -26.04
CA ASP A 148 6.66 15.36 -26.28
C ASP A 148 8.10 15.06 -26.72
N ALA A 149 8.26 14.12 -27.65
CA ALA A 149 9.48 13.94 -28.43
C ALA A 149 9.20 14.30 -29.88
N ASP A 150 8.86 15.57 -30.13
CA ASP A 150 8.99 16.26 -31.42
C ASP A 150 8.71 17.76 -31.19
N GLU A 151 9.74 18.49 -30.76
CA GLU A 151 10.00 19.90 -31.17
C GLU A 151 11.51 20.16 -31.20
#